data_AF-D6D692-F1
#
_entry.id   AF-D6D692-F1
#
_cell.length_a   1.000
_cell.length_b   1.000
_cell.length_c   1.000
_cell.angle_alpha   90.00
_cell.angle_beta   90.00
_cell.angle_gamma   90.00
#
_symmetry.space_group_name_H-M   'P 1'
#
loop_
_entity.id
_entity.type
_entity.pdbx_description
1 polymer ?
#
loop_
_entity_poly.entity_id
_entity_poly.type
_entity_poly.pdbx_seq_one_letter_code
_entity_poly.pdbx_strand_id
1 'polypeptide(L)' 'MRLKEYFSDHQIMQRSDFQGITGMVRSTAMIHIRRLRQEGKLQNIGIPSQPIYVPAPGFYGKSRDYQPVK' A
#
# COMPACT_ATOMS: atom_id res chain seq x y z
N MET A 1 13.22 -3.68 -1.21
CA MET A 1 11.82 -4.20 -1.22
C MET A 1 11.04 -3.19 -2.05
N ARG A 2 10.44 -3.60 -3.17
CA ARG A 2 9.86 -2.66 -4.15
C ARG A 2 8.85 -1.66 -3.57
N LEU A 3 8.10 -2.04 -2.53
CA LEU A 3 7.17 -1.11 -1.86
C LEU A 3 7.87 -0.07 -0.98
N LYS A 4 8.99 -0.42 -0.32
CA LYS A 4 9.77 0.55 0.47
C LYS A 4 10.37 1.63 -0.44
N GLU A 5 10.85 1.23 -1.62
CA GLU A 5 11.33 2.15 -2.66
C GLU A 5 10.18 2.97 -3.24
N TYR A 6 9.05 2.35 -3.57
CA TYR A 6 7.88 3.09 -4.06
C TYR A 6 7.42 4.17 -3.07
N PHE A 7 7.30 3.83 -1.79
CA PHE A 7 6.83 4.76 -0.75
C PHE A 7 7.88 5.77 -0.25
N SER A 8 9.11 5.75 -0.79
CA SER A 8 10.05 6.87 -0.58
C SER A 8 9.59 8.11 -1.33
N ASP A 9 9.07 7.89 -2.54
CA ASP A 9 8.75 8.99 -3.47
C ASP A 9 7.23 9.17 -3.63
N HIS A 10 6.43 8.16 -3.26
CA HIS A 10 4.97 8.19 -3.34
C HIS A 10 4.35 8.13 -1.96
N GLN A 11 3.37 8.99 -1.68
CA GLN A 11 2.64 8.97 -0.40
C GLN A 11 1.49 7.95 -0.40
N ILE A 12 0.89 7.72 -1.58
CA ILE A 12 -0.26 6.85 -1.75
C ILE A 12 0.00 5.82 -2.83
N MET A 13 -0.75 4.72 -2.77
CA MET A 13 -0.67 3.63 -3.72
C MET A 13 -2.08 3.17 -4.08
N GLN A 14 -2.40 3.19 -5.37
CA GLN A 14 -3.57 2.52 -5.91
C GLN A 14 -3.23 1.08 -6.27
N ARG A 15 -4.26 0.28 -6.55
CA ARG A 15 -4.08 -1.11 -6.98
C ARG A 15 -3.33 -1.22 -8.31
N SER A 16 -3.51 -0.27 -9.24
CA SER A 16 -2.75 -0.22 -10.50
C SER A 16 -1.26 -0.03 -10.24
N ASP A 17 -0.90 0.80 -9.26
CA ASP A 17 0.50 1.07 -8.93
C ASP A 17 1.13 -0.20 -8.37
N PHE A 18 0.46 -0.87 -7.41
CA PHE A 18 0.89 -2.18 -6.92
C PHE A 18 1.07 -3.19 -8.05
N GLN A 19 0.17 -3.17 -9.04
CA GLN A 19 0.27 -4.01 -10.21
C GLN A 19 1.53 -3.72 -11.03
N GLY A 20 1.81 -2.44 -11.32
CA GLY A 20 3.02 -2.02 -12.04
C GLY A 20 4.31 -2.35 -11.27
N ILE A 21 4.31 -2.13 -9.95
CA ILE A 21 5.44 -2.43 -9.06
C ILE A 21 5.76 -3.93 -9.05
N THR A 22 4.73 -4.78 -8.99
CA THR A 22 4.90 -6.23 -8.81
C THR A 22 4.90 -7.03 -10.11
N GLY A 23 4.37 -6.48 -11.20
CA GLY A 23 4.13 -7.19 -12.46
C GLY A 23 3.01 -8.24 -12.38
N MET A 24 2.24 -8.26 -11.30
CA MET A 24 1.20 -9.27 -11.08
C MET A 24 -0.04 -9.00 -11.95
N VAL A 25 -0.80 -10.05 -12.23
CA VAL A 25 -2.16 -9.86 -12.75
C VAL A 25 -3.08 -9.29 -11.67
N ARG A 26 -4.19 -8.67 -12.09
CA ARG A 26 -5.11 -7.93 -11.20
C ARG A 26 -5.58 -8.75 -10.00
N SER A 27 -6.00 -10.01 -10.22
CA SER A 27 -6.51 -10.89 -9.16
C SER A 27 -5.44 -11.16 -8.10
N THR A 28 -4.23 -11.53 -8.52
CA THR A 28 -3.10 -11.78 -7.64
C THR A 28 -2.69 -10.52 -6.87
N ALA A 29 -2.62 -9.37 -7.55
CA ALA A 29 -2.35 -8.08 -6.88
C ALA A 29 -3.36 -7.79 -5.77
N MET A 30 -4.66 -8.01 -6.01
CA MET A 30 -5.71 -7.81 -5.00
C MET A 30 -5.58 -8.76 -3.80
N ILE A 31 -5.23 -10.03 -4.02
CA ILE A 31 -4.99 -11.00 -2.94
C ILE A 31 -3.83 -10.53 -2.06
N HIS A 32 -2.73 -10.09 -2.67
CA HIS A 32 -1.55 -9.60 -1.94
C HIS A 32 -1.85 -8.32 -1.17
N ILE A 33 -2.54 -7.35 -1.78
CA ILE A 33 -2.95 -6.12 -1.08
C ILE A 33 -3.84 -6.47 0.13
N ARG A 34 -4.80 -7.39 -0.02
CA ARG A 34 -5.66 -7.82 1.09
C ARG A 34 -4.83 -8.44 2.21
N ARG A 35 -3.87 -9.30 1.89
CA ARG A 35 -2.96 -9.90 2.87
C ARG A 35 -2.13 -8.84 3.60
N LEU A 36 -1.53 -7.88 2.88
CA LEU A 36 -0.76 -6.80 3.49
C LEU A 36 -1.60 -5.92 4.42
N ARG A 37 -2.88 -5.73 4.12
CA ARG A 37 -3.83 -5.04 5.01
C ARG A 37 -4.14 -5.87 6.25
N GLN A 38 -4.37 -7.18 6.10
CA GLN A 38 -4.62 -8.09 7.23
C GLN A 38 -3.40 -8.19 8.15
N GLU A 39 -2.19 -8.16 7.58
CA GLU A 39 -0.92 -8.10 8.33
C GLU A 39 -0.66 -6.72 8.97
N GLY A 40 -1.55 -5.73 8.77
CA GLY A 40 -1.39 -4.39 9.33
C GLY A 40 -0.29 -3.54 8.70
N LYS A 41 0.24 -3.94 7.54
CA LYS A 41 1.34 -3.24 6.84
C LYS A 41 0.85 -2.10 5.94
N LEU A 42 -0.39 -2.22 5.45
CA LEU A 42 -1.05 -1.21 4.62
C LEU A 42 -2.40 -0.84 5.24
N GLN A 43 -2.78 0.43 5.10
CA GLN A 43 -4.09 0.93 5.47
C GLN A 43 -4.82 1.40 4.21
N ASN A 44 -6.14 1.21 4.16
CA ASN A 44 -6.98 1.80 3.10
C ASN A 44 -7.62 3.07 3.64
N ILE A 45 -7.28 4.22 3.06
CA ILE A 45 -7.88 5.53 3.38
C ILE A 45 -8.96 5.92 2.35
N GLY A 46 -9.04 5.22 1.22
CA GLY A 46 -10.06 5.45 0.20
C GLY A 46 -11.38 4.72 0.47
N ILE A 47 -12.39 5.03 -0.35
CA ILE A 47 -13.70 4.37 -0.30
C ILE A 47 -13.64 2.95 -0.93
N PRO A 48 -14.61 2.06 -0.64
CA PRO A 48 -14.58 0.68 -1.14
C PRO A 48 -14.50 0.54 -2.67
N SER A 49 -15.15 1.44 -3.41
CA SER A 49 -15.14 1.45 -4.89
C SER A 49 -13.84 2.02 -5.48
N GLN A 50 -13.13 2.86 -4.73
CA GLN A 50 -11.87 3.50 -5.12
C GLN A 50 -10.88 3.45 -3.95
N PRO A 51 -10.27 2.28 -3.69
CA PRO A 51 -9.36 2.13 -2.58
C PRO A 51 -8.04 2.86 -2.83
N ILE A 52 -7.53 3.48 -1.78
CA ILE A 52 -6.25 4.21 -1.77
C ILE A 52 -5.46 3.68 -0.57
N TYR A 53 -4.27 3.15 -0.82
CA TYR A 53 -3.46 2.52 0.19
C TYR A 53 -2.29 3.38 0.63
N VAL A 54 -1.99 3.35 1.91
CA VAL A 54 -0.86 4.04 2.55
C VAL A 54 -0.08 3.06 3.44
N PRO A 55 1.22 3.28 3.68
CA PRO A 55 1.97 2.50 4.66
C PRO A 55 1.36 2.62 6.05
N ALA A 56 1.39 1.53 6.81
CA ALA A 56 1.17 1.64 8.25
C ALA A 56 2.43 2.21 8.94
N PRO A 57 2.29 2.82 10.13
CA PRO A 57 3.43 3.30 10.90
C PRO A 57 4.46 2.20 11.16
N GLY A 58 5.75 2.51 10.97
CA GLY A 58 6.85 1.55 11.10
C GLY A 58 7.09 0.65 9.87
N PHE A 59 6.29 0.77 8.81
CA PHE A 59 6.44 -0.01 7.59
C PHE A 59 6.88 0.84 6.39
N TYR A 60 7.53 0.18 5.43
CA TYR A 60 7.94 0.75 4.14
C TYR A 60 8.69 2.09 4.23
N GLY A 61 9.51 2.26 5.27
CA GLY A 61 10.33 3.46 5.46
C GLY A 61 9.65 4.59 6.25
N LYS A 62 8.43 4.38 6.75
CA LYS A 62 7.77 5.32 7.66
C LYS A 62 8.14 5.05 9.12
N SER A 63 8.27 6.10 9.93
CA SER A 63 8.52 5.97 11.37
C SER A 63 7.30 5.38 12.10
N ARG A 64 7.46 4.98 13.36
CA ARG A 64 6.35 4.51 14.19
C ARG A 64 5.34 5.63 14.53
N ASP A 65 5.77 6.88 14.44
CA ASP A 65 4.93 8.06 14.70
C ASP A 65 4.27 8.60 13.42
N TYR A 66 4.50 7.96 12.28
CA TYR A 66 3.89 8.35 11.01
C TYR A 66 2.36 8.27 11.10
N GLN A 67 1.69 9.38 10.81
CA GLN A 67 0.25 9.42 10.67
C GLN A 67 -0.09 9.59 9.19
N PRO A 68 -0.69 8.57 8.55
CA PRO A 68 -1.20 8.73 7.20
C PRO A 68 -2.29 9.80 7.18
N VAL A 69 -2.23 10.70 6.21
CA VAL A 69 -3.26 11.72 5.99
C VAL A 69 -4.57 11.00 5.66
N LYS A 70 -5.64 11.36 6.38
CA LYS A 70 -6.99 10.81 6.18
C LYS A 70 -7.67 11.44 4.97
#